data_AF-A0A401QBP3-F1
#
_entry.id   AF-A0A401QBP3-F1
#
_cell.length_a   1.000
_cell.length_b   1.000
_cell.length_c   1.000
_cell.angle_alpha   90.00
_cell.angle_beta   90.00
_cell.angle_gamma   90.00
#
_symmetry.space_group_name_H-M   'P 1'
#
loop_
_entity.id
_entity.type
_entity.pdbx_description
1 polymer ?
#
loop_
_entity_poly.entity_id
_entity_poly.type
_entity_poly.pdbx_seq_one_letter_code
_entity_poly.pdbx_strand_id
1 'polypeptide(L)'
;AGVLPALKTEEDVVSQPVQILAYLRKRKYNADYGLSATQGADTLAFASLIEEKLLPALIYMFWVDSKNYVSFTRPWYGEAIPFPLNFFLPNRMHTRFLERLRLIRGGQWNDNEEEAENEAGGMTLARFCR
;
A
#
# COMPACT_ATOMS: atom_id res chain seq x y z
N ALA A 1 -5.28 12.73 -9.76
CA ALA A 1 -4.74 12.39 -8.43
C ALA A 1 -3.69 11.28 -8.59
N GLY A 2 -2.58 11.32 -7.84
CA GLY A 2 -1.52 10.29 -7.88
C GLY A 2 -1.80 9.14 -6.92
N VAL A 3 -2.85 8.36 -7.17
CA VAL A 3 -3.23 7.20 -6.34
C VAL A 3 -3.04 5.94 -7.15
N LEU A 4 -2.25 5.00 -6.63
CA LEU A 4 -2.05 3.68 -7.21
C LEU A 4 -2.94 2.65 -6.52
N PRO A 5 -3.33 1.56 -7.22
CA PRO A 5 -3.14 1.32 -8.66
C PRO A 5 -4.02 2.24 -9.52
N ALA A 6 -3.53 2.64 -10.70
CA ALA A 6 -4.27 3.48 -11.64
C ALA A 6 -4.29 2.88 -13.05
N LEU A 7 -5.48 2.70 -13.60
CA LEU A 7 -5.70 2.35 -15.00
C LEU A 7 -5.91 3.65 -15.79
N LYS A 8 -4.93 4.01 -16.62
CA LYS A 8 -5.04 5.12 -17.55
C LYS A 8 -5.61 4.62 -18.87
N THR A 9 -6.61 5.32 -19.36
CA THR A 9 -7.25 5.12 -20.66
C THR A 9 -7.07 6.39 -21.49
N GLU A 10 -7.51 6.39 -22.75
CA GLU A 10 -7.40 7.59 -23.60
C GLU A 10 -8.20 8.77 -23.03
N GLU A 11 -9.32 8.47 -22.38
CA GLU A 11 -10.30 9.46 -21.91
C GLU A 11 -10.21 9.69 -20.40
N ASP A 12 -10.00 8.63 -19.61
CA ASP A 12 -10.12 8.67 -18.14
C ASP A 12 -9.00 7.93 -17.39
N VAL A 13 -8.85 8.24 -16.09
CA VAL A 13 -7.99 7.51 -15.15
C VAL A 13 -8.81 6.94 -14.00
N VAL A 14 -8.79 5.62 -13.83
CA VAL A 14 -9.52 4.89 -12.78
C VAL A 14 -8.52 4.39 -11.73
N SER A 15 -8.68 4.76 -10.46
CA SER A 15 -7.64 4.53 -9.43
C SER A 15 -8.03 3.63 -8.26
N GLN A 16 -9.20 2.99 -8.28
CA GLN A 16 -9.62 2.03 -7.25
C GLN A 16 -9.70 0.62 -7.83
N PRO A 17 -9.16 -0.42 -7.18
CA PRO A 17 -9.20 -1.79 -7.69
C PRO A 17 -10.61 -2.24 -8.10
N VAL A 18 -11.62 -2.00 -7.26
CA VAL A 18 -13.02 -2.34 -7.57
C VAL A 18 -13.53 -1.61 -8.81
N GLN A 19 -13.19 -0.33 -8.97
CA GLN A 19 -13.59 0.45 -10.15
C GLN A 19 -12.83 0.00 -11.41
N ILE A 20 -11.55 -0.35 -11.29
CA ILE A 20 -10.73 -0.91 -12.38
C ILE A 20 -11.33 -2.24 -12.85
N LEU A 21 -11.66 -3.13 -11.91
CA LEU A 21 -12.31 -4.41 -12.21
C LEU A 21 -13.67 -4.21 -12.88
N ALA A 22 -14.49 -3.28 -12.38
CA ALA A 22 -15.78 -2.94 -12.98
C ALA A 22 -15.62 -2.37 -14.40
N TYR A 23 -14.61 -1.53 -14.63
CA TYR A 23 -14.28 -1.00 -15.94
C TYR A 23 -13.89 -2.09 -16.94
N LEU A 24 -12.99 -3.00 -16.55
CA LEU A 24 -12.58 -4.13 -17.38
C LEU A 24 -13.74 -5.08 -17.68
N ARG A 25 -14.62 -5.32 -16.70
CA ARG A 25 -15.84 -6.12 -16.87
C ARG A 25 -16.77 -5.54 -17.94
N LYS A 26 -16.97 -4.22 -17.97
CA LYS A 26 -17.78 -3.54 -19.02
C LYS A 26 -17.19 -3.75 -20.42
N ARG A 27 -15.87 -3.80 -20.55
CA ARG A 27 -15.15 -3.97 -21.83
C ARG A 27 -14.94 -5.41 -22.27
N LYS A 28 -15.59 -6.35 -21.59
CA LYS A 28 -15.47 -7.78 -21.84
C LYS A 28 -14.08 -8.39 -21.50
N TYR A 29 -13.31 -7.77 -20.60
CA TYR A 29 -12.00 -8.24 -20.14
C TYR A 29 -12.02 -8.66 -18.66
N ASN A 30 -12.98 -9.48 -18.24
CA ASN A 30 -12.94 -10.11 -16.92
C ASN A 30 -12.32 -11.53 -16.96
N ALA A 31 -11.74 -11.96 -15.84
CA ALA A 31 -11.24 -13.33 -15.68
C ALA A 31 -12.33 -14.31 -15.22
N ASP A 32 -13.51 -13.77 -14.87
CA ASP A 32 -14.59 -14.48 -14.16
C ASP A 32 -15.71 -14.98 -15.09
N TYR A 33 -15.56 -14.89 -16.43
CA TYR A 33 -16.64 -15.19 -17.39
C TYR A 33 -17.25 -16.58 -17.24
N GLY A 34 -16.45 -17.55 -16.81
CA GLY A 34 -16.86 -18.94 -16.64
C GLY A 34 -17.41 -19.28 -15.26
N LEU A 35 -17.47 -18.32 -14.33
CA LEU A 35 -17.89 -18.60 -12.96
C LEU A 35 -19.41 -18.74 -12.85
N SER A 36 -19.86 -19.73 -12.08
CA SER A 36 -21.26 -19.80 -11.65
C SER A 36 -21.60 -18.66 -10.69
N ALA A 37 -22.90 -18.42 -10.46
CA ALA A 37 -23.34 -17.41 -9.49
C ALA A 37 -22.83 -17.70 -8.06
N THR A 38 -22.72 -18.98 -7.68
CA THR A 38 -22.17 -19.38 -6.38
C THR A 38 -20.67 -19.10 -6.30
N GLN A 39 -19.91 -19.46 -7.33
CA GLN A 39 -18.48 -19.18 -7.39
C GLN A 39 -18.18 -17.67 -7.40
N GLY A 40 -19.00 -16.88 -8.09
CA GLY A 40 -18.90 -15.42 -8.07
C GLY A 40 -19.16 -14.81 -6.69
N ALA A 41 -20.05 -15.41 -5.89
CA ALA A 41 -20.24 -15.01 -4.51
C ALA A 41 -19.04 -15.41 -3.63
N ASP A 42 -18.49 -16.62 -3.85
CA ASP A 42 -17.31 -17.11 -3.13
C ASP A 42 -16.08 -16.23 -3.41
N THR A 43 -15.83 -15.82 -4.66
CA THR A 43 -14.69 -14.95 -5.00
C THR A 43 -14.80 -13.59 -4.31
N LEU A 44 -16.00 -13.01 -4.24
CA LEU A 44 -16.25 -11.77 -3.51
C LEU A 44 -16.02 -11.94 -2.00
N ALA A 45 -16.47 -13.06 -1.43
CA ALA A 45 -16.26 -13.38 -0.03
C ALA A 45 -14.77 -13.51 0.30
N PHE A 46 -14.00 -14.21 -0.54
CA PHE A 46 -12.55 -14.33 -0.37
C PHE A 46 -11.82 -13.00 -0.54
N ALA A 47 -12.20 -12.18 -1.52
CA ALA A 47 -11.62 -10.84 -1.68
C ALA A 47 -11.84 -9.99 -0.42
N SER A 48 -13.05 -10.02 0.13
CA SER A 48 -13.39 -9.31 1.37
C SER A 48 -12.58 -9.83 2.56
N LEU A 49 -12.43 -11.16 2.69
CA LEU A 49 -11.62 -11.78 3.74
C LEU A 49 -10.15 -11.34 3.68
N ILE A 50 -9.57 -11.24 2.48
CA ILE A 50 -8.20 -10.78 2.26
C ILE A 50 -8.07 -9.31 2.69
N GLU A 51 -9.01 -8.45 2.28
CA GLU A 51 -8.99 -7.02 2.64
C GLU A 51 -9.18 -6.79 4.14
N GLU A 52 -9.97 -7.61 4.83
CA GLU A 52 -10.22 -7.46 6.26
C GLU A 52 -9.15 -8.06 7.15
N LYS A 53 -8.54 -9.19 6.76
CA LYS A 53 -7.61 -9.96 7.61
C LYS A 53 -6.16 -9.85 7.17
N LEU A 54 -5.89 -10.01 5.89
CA LEU A 54 -4.52 -10.07 5.39
C LEU A 54 -3.92 -8.68 5.18
N LEU A 55 -4.70 -7.75 4.63
CA LEU A 55 -4.25 -6.38 4.41
C LEU A 55 -3.70 -5.69 5.69
N PRO A 56 -4.38 -5.71 6.86
CA PRO A 56 -3.80 -5.09 8.06
C PRO A 56 -2.50 -5.78 8.52
N ALA A 57 -2.37 -7.10 8.33
CA ALA A 57 -1.14 -7.83 8.66
C ALA A 57 0.02 -7.41 7.75
N LEU A 58 -0.24 -7.23 6.44
CA LEU A 58 0.76 -6.70 5.50
C LEU A 58 1.13 -5.26 5.86
N ILE A 59 0.15 -4.39 6.11
CA ILE A 59 0.43 -3.01 6.49
C ILE A 59 1.35 -2.95 7.71
N TYR A 60 1.07 -3.76 8.74
CA TYR A 60 1.92 -3.86 9.91
C TYR A 60 3.35 -4.30 9.55
N MET A 61 3.49 -5.40 8.82
CA MET A 61 4.79 -5.96 8.47
C MET A 61 5.66 -5.01 7.64
N PHE A 62 5.06 -4.27 6.71
CA PHE A 62 5.81 -3.38 5.81
C PHE A 62 6.06 -2.00 6.41
N TRP A 63 5.10 -1.46 7.16
CA TRP A 63 5.11 -0.04 7.55
C TRP A 63 5.19 0.19 9.05
N VAL A 64 4.89 -0.78 9.91
CA VAL A 64 4.90 -0.57 11.37
C VAL A 64 6.09 -1.27 12.03
N ASP A 65 6.42 -2.50 11.61
CA ASP A 65 7.58 -3.21 12.13
C ASP A 65 8.86 -2.44 11.79
N SER A 66 9.48 -1.85 12.81
CA SER A 66 10.63 -0.96 12.70
C SER A 66 11.80 -1.61 11.95
N LYS A 67 12.07 -2.88 12.26
CA LYS A 67 13.12 -3.68 11.63
C LYS A 67 12.87 -3.83 10.12
N ASN A 68 11.68 -4.25 9.71
CA ASN A 68 11.33 -4.38 8.30
C ASN A 68 11.27 -3.03 7.58
N TYR A 69 10.76 -1.99 8.23
CA TYR A 69 10.65 -0.66 7.62
C TYR A 69 12.03 -0.08 7.28
N VAL A 70 12.97 -0.11 8.23
CA VAL A 70 14.33 0.44 8.04
C VAL A 70 15.18 -0.43 7.12
N SER A 71 15.13 -1.76 7.28
CA SER A 71 16.03 -2.66 6.54
C SER A 71 15.55 -2.99 5.13
N PHE A 72 14.23 -2.95 4.88
CA PHE A 72 13.65 -3.42 3.63
C PHE A 72 12.75 -2.38 2.96
N THR A 73 11.67 -1.95 3.63
CA THR A 73 10.63 -1.14 2.99
C THR A 73 11.16 0.22 2.52
N ARG A 74 11.80 1.00 3.41
CA ARG A 74 12.28 2.34 3.07
C ARG A 74 13.35 2.33 1.97
N PRO A 75 14.39 1.47 2.00
CA PRO A 75 15.35 1.35 0.89
C PRO A 75 14.69 0.92 -0.42
N TRP A 76 13.83 -0.10 -0.40
CA TRP A 76 13.19 -0.63 -1.60
C TRP A 76 12.31 0.40 -2.32
N TYR A 77 11.50 1.15 -1.56
CA TYR A 77 10.75 2.28 -2.13
C TYR A 77 11.67 3.43 -2.54
N GLY A 78 12.71 3.74 -1.75
CA GLY A 78 13.66 4.81 -2.03
C GLY A 78 14.45 4.63 -3.33
N GLU A 79 14.80 3.39 -3.69
CA GLU A 79 15.48 3.06 -4.95
C GLU A 79 14.57 3.21 -6.18
N ALA A 80 13.28 2.90 -6.03
CA ALA A 80 12.31 3.01 -7.12
C ALA A 80 11.83 4.44 -7.37
N ILE A 81 12.06 5.37 -6.44
CA ILE A 81 11.56 6.74 -6.49
C ILE A 81 12.71 7.69 -6.88
N PRO A 82 12.54 8.56 -7.90
CA PRO A 82 13.60 9.48 -8.30
C PRO A 82 13.85 10.57 -7.25
N PHE A 83 15.09 11.05 -7.20
CA PHE A 83 15.44 12.25 -6.44
C PHE A 83 14.60 13.45 -6.93
N PRO A 84 14.08 14.30 -6.02
CA PRO A 84 14.25 14.29 -4.56
C PRO A 84 13.14 13.57 -3.78
N LEU A 85 12.17 12.95 -4.48
CA LEU A 85 10.96 12.41 -3.85
C LEU A 85 11.26 11.23 -2.90
N ASN A 86 12.35 10.49 -3.13
CA ASN A 86 12.73 9.34 -2.32
C ASN A 86 13.00 9.66 -0.84
N PHE A 87 13.32 10.91 -0.49
CA PHE A 87 13.59 11.28 0.89
C PHE A 87 12.35 11.37 1.77
N PHE A 88 11.22 11.80 1.20
CA PHE A 88 10.02 12.13 1.98
C PHE A 88 8.81 11.29 1.60
N LEU A 89 8.78 10.72 0.40
CA LEU A 89 7.62 9.94 -0.04
C LEU A 89 7.45 8.64 0.76
N PRO A 90 8.51 7.85 1.09
CA PRO A 90 8.36 6.70 1.97
C PRO A 90 7.80 7.06 3.36
N ASN A 91 8.31 8.14 3.98
CA ASN A 91 7.82 8.60 5.29
C ASN A 91 6.34 9.02 5.21
N ARG A 92 5.94 9.73 4.16
CA ARG A 92 4.52 10.08 3.94
C ARG A 92 3.64 8.84 3.77
N MET A 93 4.15 7.80 3.10
CA MET A 93 3.42 6.53 2.98
C MET A 93 3.31 5.81 4.32
N HIS A 94 4.39 5.76 5.11
CA HIS A 94 4.39 5.20 6.47
C HIS A 94 3.28 5.82 7.32
N THR A 95 3.24 7.15 7.45
CA THR A 95 2.19 7.84 8.23
C THR A 95 0.79 7.49 7.74
N ARG A 96 0.55 7.49 6.42
CA ARG A 96 -0.76 7.17 5.84
C ARG A 96 -1.19 5.74 6.13
N PHE A 97 -0.28 4.78 6.05
CA PHE A 97 -0.59 3.38 6.30
C PHE A 97 -0.79 3.09 7.79
N LEU A 98 -0.05 3.79 8.66
CA LEU A 98 -0.21 3.73 10.10
C LEU A 98 -1.59 4.28 10.53
N GLU A 99 -1.99 5.44 9.99
CA GLU A 99 -3.35 5.98 10.18
C GLU A 99 -4.43 4.99 9.73
N ARG A 100 -4.24 4.38 8.55
CA ARG A 100 -5.17 3.36 8.03
C ARG A 100 -5.27 2.16 8.97
N LEU A 101 -4.16 1.67 9.50
CA LEU A 101 -4.14 0.53 10.41
C LEU A 101 -4.85 0.86 11.72
N ARG A 102 -4.60 2.05 12.29
CA ARG A 102 -5.29 2.56 13.48
C ARG A 102 -6.80 2.58 13.30
N LEU A 103 -7.28 3.02 12.13
CA LEU A 103 -8.70 3.02 11.78
C LEU A 103 -9.29 1.60 11.69
N ILE A 104 -8.58 0.66 11.04
CA ILE A 104 -9.06 -0.73 10.88
C ILE A 104 -9.15 -1.46 12.24
N ARG A 105 -8.23 -1.18 13.15
CA ARG A 105 -8.09 -1.94 14.41
C ARG A 105 -8.62 -1.21 15.66
N GLY A 106 -9.17 -0.01 15.51
CA GLY A 106 -9.87 0.68 16.59
C GLY A 106 -8.99 1.38 17.62
N GLY A 107 -7.84 1.95 17.23
CA GLY A 107 -7.07 2.88 18.08
C GLY A 107 -6.37 2.30 19.31
N GLN A 108 -6.34 0.97 19.49
CA GLN A 108 -5.74 0.31 20.66
C GLN A 108 -4.27 -0.09 20.48
N TRP A 109 -3.62 0.39 19.41
CA TRP A 109 -2.21 0.08 19.15
C TRP A 109 -1.33 1.08 19.89
N ASN A 110 -0.51 0.58 20.81
CA ASN A 110 0.49 1.36 21.53
C ASN A 110 1.79 1.35 20.72
N ASP A 111 2.14 2.51 20.16
CA ASP A 111 3.37 2.72 19.39
C ASP A 111 4.56 2.86 20.36
N ASN A 112 5.08 1.75 20.87
CA ASN A 112 6.28 1.76 21.72
C ASN A 112 7.59 1.61 20.92
N GLU A 113 7.60 1.91 19.61
CA GLU A 113 8.78 1.75 18.74
C GLU A 113 9.14 3.03 17.95
N GLU A 114 8.89 4.21 18.53
CA GLU A 114 9.25 5.51 17.93
C GLU A 114 10.77 5.82 17.94
N GLU A 115 11.60 4.99 18.58
CA GLU A 115 13.03 5.29 18.81
C GLU A 115 13.95 5.05 17.59
N ALA A 116 13.53 4.36 16.53
CA ALA A 116 14.41 4.00 15.41
C ALA A 116 14.55 5.08 14.31
N GLU A 117 13.66 6.08 14.26
CA GLU A 117 13.61 7.04 13.15
C GLU A 117 14.68 8.16 13.26
N ASN A 118 15.10 8.51 14.48
CA ASN A 118 16.02 9.62 14.70
C ASN A 118 17.48 9.33 14.30
N GLU A 119 17.90 8.06 14.23
CA GLU A 119 19.27 7.71 13.82
C GLU A 119 19.43 7.48 12.31
N ALA A 120 18.40 6.96 11.62
CA ALA A 120 18.50 6.60 10.21
C ALA A 120 18.35 7.78 9.23
N GLY A 121 17.62 8.83 9.63
CA GLY A 121 17.44 10.06 8.84
C GLY A 121 18.72 10.88 8.70
N GLY A 122 19.57 10.90 9.73
CA GLY A 122 20.87 11.59 9.72
C GLY A 122 21.89 10.97 8.77
N MET A 123 21.85 9.63 8.58
CA MET A 123 22.82 8.92 7.74
C MET A 123 22.55 9.05 6.23
N THR A 124 21.31 9.26 5.79
CA THR A 124 20.98 9.31 4.35
C THR A 124 21.41 10.64 3.69
N LEU A 125 21.33 11.77 4.40
CA LEU A 125 21.80 13.07 3.91
C LEU A 125 23.33 13.09 3.70
N ALA A 126 24.09 12.38 4.52
CA ALA A 126 25.55 12.32 4.43
C ALA A 126 26.07 11.49 3.23
N ARG A 127 25.21 10.70 2.57
CA ARG A 127 25.60 9.85 1.44
C ARG A 127 25.45 10.52 0.07
N PHE A 128 24.74 11.65 -0.01
CA PHE A 128 24.44 12.34 -1.27
C PHE A 128 25.20 13.67 -1.45
N CYS A 129 26.00 14.09 -0.46
CA CYS A 129 26.95 15.20 -0.56
C CYS A 129 28.37 14.74 -0.97
N ARG A 130 28.51 13.61 -1.67
CA ARG A 130 29.77 13.15 -2.24
C ARG A 130 29.62 12.84 -3.71
#